data_AF-A0A1R3RR18-F1
#
_entry.id   AF-A0A1R3RR18-F1
#
_cell.length_a   1.000
_cell.length_b   1.000
_cell.length_c   1.000
_cell.angle_alpha   90.00
_cell.angle_beta   90.00
_cell.angle_gamma   90.00
#
_symmetry.space_group_name_H-M   'P 1'
#
loop_
_entity.id
_entity.type
_entity.pdbx_description
1 polymer ?
#
loop_
_entity_poly.entity_id
_entity_poly.type
_entity_poly.pdbx_seq_one_letter_code
_entity_poly.pdbx_strand_id
1 'polypeptide(L)'
;MTRQRDYYKVLGISPNATQQEIRNAYKRVPVDSPDRPARTRKFQEISDAYYTLSDASRRREYDATRMAGGVEEEEEEIPRGGAGGFPWSAFGFGTDDSEHRASEQFGSVFEEMLREEGLASEDTDANGQTQSYPTSRFWSMVGGISGGALGFIVANAPGALAGAVAGNRLGAVRDAKGKSVYDVFLQLPRSDRARLLSELAAKPVAPQLVSALPPVSPLPGFSTFSISISIMATEAASVYPALQDRPLKGTIVLFDVDKTLTPARANVTSEMLSLLSQLRHKCAIGFVGGSNLPKQQEQLGTPSTNVTSLFDFCFAENGLIAFRLGKPLVSNSFIQWLGEEKYQKLVNFCLIYIAKLELPKKRGTFVEFRNGMINVSPIGRNASTEERKEFEAYDTIHNIRRDLVDALKKEFPDYGLSYSIGGEISFDVFPTGWDKTYCLQHIEAEKDITGIEYKTIHFFGDKTFPGGNDYEIYSDPRTIGHSVEDPDDTVRQLRQLFQL
;
A
#
# COMPACT_ATOMS: atom_id res chain seq x y z
N MET A 1 -11.70 37.48 -2.50
CA MET A 1 -12.85 36.76 -1.91
C MET A 1 -13.11 35.54 -2.80
N THR A 2 -12.98 34.34 -2.24
CA THR A 2 -13.10 33.07 -2.97
C THR A 2 -14.57 32.80 -3.27
N ARG A 3 -14.96 32.73 -4.55
CA ARG A 3 -16.32 32.36 -4.96
C ARG A 3 -16.55 30.87 -4.66
N GLN A 4 -17.55 30.53 -3.86
CA GLN A 4 -17.91 29.15 -3.51
C GLN A 4 -19.07 28.65 -4.39
N ARG A 5 -18.95 27.41 -4.90
CA ARG A 5 -19.94 26.80 -5.81
C ARG A 5 -21.19 26.35 -5.05
N ASP A 6 -22.36 26.42 -5.70
CA ASP A 6 -23.65 25.99 -5.13
C ASP A 6 -23.91 24.49 -5.40
N TYR A 7 -23.61 23.64 -4.41
CA TYR A 7 -23.76 22.19 -4.50
C TYR A 7 -25.22 21.73 -4.60
N TYR A 8 -26.18 22.55 -4.15
CA TYR A 8 -27.60 22.25 -4.33
C TYR A 8 -28.01 22.42 -5.79
N LYS A 9 -27.51 23.46 -6.45
CA LYS A 9 -27.69 23.66 -7.91
C LYS A 9 -27.01 22.56 -8.72
N VAL A 10 -25.82 22.10 -8.32
CA VAL A 10 -25.09 20.99 -9.00
C VAL A 10 -25.89 19.68 -8.98
N LEU A 11 -26.56 19.36 -7.86
CA LEU A 11 -27.43 18.19 -7.77
C LEU A 11 -28.87 18.46 -8.28
N GLY A 12 -29.20 19.70 -8.67
CA GLY A 12 -30.53 20.08 -9.13
C GLY A 12 -31.62 19.99 -8.05
N ILE A 13 -31.26 20.20 -6.78
CA ILE A 13 -32.16 20.06 -5.62
C ILE A 13 -32.26 21.34 -4.81
N SER A 14 -33.31 21.44 -3.99
CA SER A 14 -33.51 22.60 -3.10
C SER A 14 -32.51 22.59 -1.92
N PRO A 15 -32.09 23.76 -1.39
CA PRO A 15 -31.37 23.85 -0.12
C PRO A 15 -32.10 23.23 1.07
N ASN A 16 -33.44 23.12 0.98
CA ASN A 16 -34.28 22.45 1.97
C ASN A 16 -34.47 20.95 1.68
N ALA A 17 -33.78 20.40 0.68
CA ALA A 17 -33.90 19.00 0.32
C ALA A 17 -33.59 18.09 1.51
N THR A 18 -34.44 17.09 1.69
CA THR A 18 -34.25 16.02 2.67
C THR A 18 -33.04 15.17 2.29
N GLN A 19 -32.51 14.42 3.27
CA GLN A 19 -31.40 13.51 3.04
C GLN A 19 -31.68 12.46 1.96
N GLN A 20 -32.96 12.09 1.81
CA GLN A 20 -33.41 11.14 0.81
C GLN A 20 -33.44 11.75 -0.59
N GLU A 21 -33.83 13.02 -0.71
CA GLU A 21 -33.83 13.74 -1.99
C GLU A 21 -32.40 13.98 -2.50
N ILE A 22 -31.44 14.29 -1.61
CA ILE A 22 -30.02 14.40 -1.95
C ILE A 22 -29.48 13.07 -2.51
N ARG A 23 -29.85 11.95 -1.85
CA ARG A 23 -29.48 10.59 -2.29
C ARG A 23 -30.10 10.22 -3.64
N ASN A 24 -31.37 10.55 -3.83
CA ASN A 24 -32.07 10.23 -5.07
C ASN A 24 -31.61 11.10 -6.25
N ALA A 25 -31.18 12.34 -6.00
CA ALA A 25 -30.63 13.22 -7.02
C ALA A 25 -29.32 12.66 -7.59
N TYR A 26 -28.41 12.19 -6.74
CA TYR A 26 -27.17 11.53 -7.18
C TYR A 26 -27.43 10.30 -8.06
N LYS A 27 -28.46 9.51 -7.73
CA LYS A 27 -28.86 8.30 -8.49
C LYS A 27 -29.42 8.59 -9.89
N ARG A 28 -29.86 9.83 -10.16
CA ARG A 28 -30.62 10.18 -11.38
C ARG A 28 -29.81 10.91 -12.44
N VAL A 29 -28.56 11.30 -12.19
CA VAL A 29 -27.85 12.20 -13.12
C VAL A 29 -27.37 11.48 -14.38
N PRO A 30 -27.84 11.83 -15.59
CA PRO A 30 -27.36 11.25 -16.83
C PRO A 30 -26.00 11.85 -17.23
N VAL A 31 -25.03 11.00 -17.55
CA VAL A 31 -23.66 11.40 -17.95
C VAL A 31 -23.56 11.53 -19.47
N ASP A 32 -24.53 12.21 -20.09
CA ASP A 32 -24.55 12.37 -21.55
C ASP A 32 -23.89 13.69 -21.97
N SER A 33 -22.70 13.58 -22.55
CA SER A 33 -22.03 14.66 -23.28
C SER A 33 -21.06 14.02 -24.26
N PRO A 34 -20.96 14.47 -25.53
CA PRO A 34 -20.05 13.86 -26.51
C PRO A 34 -18.56 14.10 -26.19
N ASP A 35 -18.23 15.09 -25.35
CA ASP A 35 -16.86 15.49 -25.06
C ASP A 35 -16.32 14.93 -23.71
N ARG A 36 -15.13 14.31 -23.76
CA ARG A 36 -14.54 13.51 -22.66
C ARG A 36 -14.12 14.34 -21.44
N PRO A 37 -13.47 15.51 -21.57
CA PRO A 37 -13.10 16.35 -20.44
C PRO A 37 -14.30 17.01 -19.76
N ALA A 38 -15.38 17.28 -20.51
CA ALA A 38 -16.62 17.84 -19.97
C ALA A 38 -17.37 16.83 -19.09
N ARG A 39 -17.47 15.55 -19.52
CA ARG A 39 -18.07 14.48 -18.70
C ARG A 39 -17.32 14.23 -17.39
N THR A 40 -15.99 14.23 -17.45
CA THR A 40 -15.14 13.98 -16.27
C THR A 40 -15.32 15.09 -15.23
N ARG A 41 -15.37 16.35 -15.66
CA ARG A 41 -15.62 17.50 -14.78
C ARG A 41 -17.02 17.46 -14.17
N LYS A 42 -18.05 17.17 -14.96
CA LYS A 42 -19.43 17.02 -14.44
C LYS A 42 -19.54 15.91 -13.40
N PHE A 43 -18.90 14.76 -13.64
CA PHE A 43 -18.91 13.64 -12.70
C PHE A 43 -18.21 13.97 -11.38
N GLN A 44 -17.07 14.66 -11.44
CA GLN A 44 -16.37 15.17 -10.27
C GLN A 44 -17.25 16.13 -9.47
N GLU A 45 -17.90 17.07 -10.15
CA GLU A 45 -18.78 18.06 -9.51
C GLU A 45 -19.98 17.43 -8.79
N ILE A 46 -20.62 16.44 -9.41
CA ILE A 46 -21.76 15.71 -8.83
C ILE A 46 -21.32 14.90 -7.60
N SER A 47 -20.14 14.28 -7.66
CA SER A 47 -19.59 13.46 -6.57
C SER A 47 -19.22 14.32 -5.35
N ASP A 48 -18.59 15.47 -5.57
CA ASP A 48 -18.22 16.42 -4.51
C ASP A 48 -19.45 17.04 -3.84
N ALA A 49 -20.46 17.39 -4.63
CA ALA A 49 -21.74 17.90 -4.14
C ALA A 49 -22.46 16.86 -3.28
N TYR A 50 -22.50 15.60 -3.73
CA TYR A 50 -23.10 14.51 -2.96
C TYR A 50 -22.32 14.24 -1.67
N TYR A 51 -20.99 14.17 -1.71
CA TYR A 51 -20.17 13.94 -0.51
C TYR A 51 -20.40 15.00 0.57
N THR A 52 -20.51 16.26 0.17
CA THR A 52 -20.71 17.40 1.08
C THR A 52 -22.12 17.44 1.64
N LEU A 53 -23.14 17.24 0.80
CA LEU A 53 -24.55 17.35 1.20
C LEU A 53 -25.10 16.07 1.83
N SER A 54 -24.49 14.91 1.57
CA SER A 54 -24.92 13.60 2.10
C SER A 54 -24.64 13.38 3.59
N ASP A 55 -23.84 14.24 4.22
CA ASP A 55 -23.54 14.19 5.65
C ASP A 55 -24.04 15.47 6.35
N ALA A 56 -24.74 15.31 7.47
CA ALA A 56 -25.38 16.43 8.16
C ALA A 56 -24.38 17.43 8.77
N SER A 57 -23.19 16.97 9.18
CA SER A 57 -22.15 17.83 9.74
C SER A 57 -21.48 18.65 8.64
N ARG A 58 -21.08 17.99 7.53
CA ARG A 58 -20.48 18.66 6.37
C ARG A 58 -21.45 19.61 5.67
N ARG A 59 -22.73 19.23 5.54
CA ARG A 59 -23.79 20.09 5.01
C ARG A 59 -23.96 21.36 5.84
N ARG A 60 -23.95 21.25 7.18
CA ARG A 60 -24.07 22.39 8.10
C ARG A 60 -22.88 23.34 7.97
N GLU A 61 -21.66 22.83 7.87
CA GLU A 61 -20.43 23.61 7.68
C GLU A 61 -20.44 24.32 6.32
N TYR A 62 -20.87 23.62 5.27
CA TYR A 62 -21.07 24.15 3.94
C TYR A 62 -22.12 25.28 3.92
N ASP A 63 -23.28 25.07 4.54
CA ASP A 63 -24.36 26.06 4.63
C ASP A 63 -23.95 27.30 5.43
N ALA A 64 -23.17 27.13 6.52
CA ALA A 64 -22.63 28.23 7.31
C ALA A 64 -21.66 29.10 6.49
N THR A 65 -20.84 28.47 5.65
CA THR A 65 -19.87 29.17 4.79
C THR A 65 -20.59 29.85 3.61
N ARG A 66 -21.61 29.20 3.04
CA ARG A 66 -22.45 29.71 1.95
C ARG A 66 -23.28 30.94 2.37
N MET A 67 -23.80 30.98 3.60
CA MET A 67 -24.56 32.13 4.12
C MET A 67 -23.68 33.37 4.36
N ALA A 68 -22.36 33.21 4.49
CA ALA A 68 -21.41 34.29 4.73
C ALA A 68 -20.89 34.98 3.45
N GLY A 69 -21.21 34.46 2.26
CA GLY A 69 -20.78 35.03 0.97
C GLY A 69 -21.91 35.03 -0.06
N GLY A 70 -22.31 36.21 -0.55
CA GLY A 70 -23.38 36.36 -1.55
C GLY A 70 -23.05 35.67 -2.88
N VAL A 71 -24.07 35.11 -3.54
CA VAL A 71 -23.96 34.35 -4.80
C VAL A 71 -24.60 35.14 -5.94
N GLU A 72 -23.84 35.42 -7.01
CA GLU A 72 -24.36 35.82 -8.32
C GLU A 72 -23.77 34.94 -9.45
N GLU A 73 -24.53 34.82 -10.54
CA GLU A 73 -24.41 33.87 -11.65
C GLU A 73 -23.48 34.34 -12.77
N GLU A 74 -22.74 33.42 -13.40
CA GLU A 74 -22.21 33.59 -14.77
C GLU A 74 -22.40 32.30 -15.58
N GLU A 75 -22.95 32.47 -16.78
CA GLU A 75 -23.06 31.50 -17.89
C GLU A 75 -21.70 31.25 -18.57
N GLU A 76 -21.65 30.18 -19.38
CA GLU A 76 -20.48 29.59 -20.04
C GLU A 76 -19.44 30.56 -20.64
N GLU A 77 -18.17 30.40 -20.26
CA GLU A 77 -17.04 30.51 -21.19
C GLU A 77 -15.86 29.64 -20.70
N ILE A 78 -15.21 28.93 -21.64
CA ILE A 78 -14.24 27.86 -21.36
C ILE A 78 -12.81 28.41 -21.29
N PRO A 79 -12.07 28.24 -20.17
CA PRO A 79 -10.61 28.28 -20.18
C PRO A 79 -10.01 26.86 -20.18
N ARG A 80 -9.01 26.68 -21.06
CA ARG A 80 -8.18 25.48 -21.23
C ARG A 80 -7.24 25.25 -20.04
N GLY A 81 -7.09 23.98 -19.66
CA GLY A 81 -5.86 23.42 -19.09
C GLY A 81 -5.77 23.38 -17.56
N GLY A 82 -5.82 22.18 -16.99
CA GLY A 82 -5.51 21.95 -15.57
C GLY A 82 -6.07 20.61 -15.08
N ALA A 83 -5.21 19.58 -15.01
CA ALA A 83 -5.56 18.25 -14.53
C ALA A 83 -5.69 18.23 -12.99
N GLY A 84 -6.90 18.46 -12.49
CA GLY A 84 -7.29 18.22 -11.10
C GLY A 84 -7.66 16.74 -10.89
N GLY A 85 -6.98 16.10 -9.95
CA GLY A 85 -7.01 14.66 -9.71
C GLY A 85 -8.36 14.11 -9.22
N PHE A 86 -8.61 12.86 -9.60
CA PHE A 86 -9.77 12.04 -9.24
C PHE A 86 -9.61 11.48 -7.80
N PRO A 87 -10.59 11.63 -6.88
CA PRO A 87 -10.41 11.20 -5.49
C PRO A 87 -10.76 9.70 -5.32
N TRP A 88 -9.78 8.84 -5.58
CA TRP A 88 -9.85 7.39 -5.35
C TRP A 88 -10.03 7.00 -3.86
N SER A 89 -9.79 7.93 -2.93
CA SER A 89 -9.98 7.75 -1.48
C SER A 89 -11.45 7.51 -1.08
N ALA A 90 -12.42 7.84 -1.92
CA ALA A 90 -13.85 7.66 -1.64
C ALA A 90 -14.37 6.22 -1.86
N PHE A 91 -13.56 5.29 -2.40
CA PHE A 91 -13.92 3.88 -2.65
C PHE A 91 -13.27 2.88 -1.68
N GLY A 92 -12.75 3.35 -0.54
CA GLY A 92 -12.27 2.45 0.52
C GLY A 92 -10.87 1.87 0.30
N PHE A 93 -9.99 2.57 -0.42
CA PHE A 93 -8.61 2.14 -0.68
C PHE A 93 -7.54 3.00 0.04
N GLY A 94 -7.82 3.55 1.23
CA GLY A 94 -6.82 4.35 1.95
C GLY A 94 -6.98 4.47 3.46
N THR A 95 -5.95 4.03 4.19
CA THR A 95 -5.64 4.20 5.62
C THR A 95 -6.50 3.44 6.66
N ASP A 96 -5.81 2.76 7.58
CA ASP A 96 -6.37 1.88 8.64
C ASP A 96 -7.34 2.61 9.61
N ASP A 97 -7.25 3.93 9.77
CA ASP A 97 -8.14 4.70 10.67
C ASP A 97 -9.48 5.09 10.02
N SER A 98 -9.58 4.95 8.69
CA SER A 98 -10.82 5.16 7.94
C SER A 98 -11.66 3.88 7.82
N GLU A 99 -11.02 2.70 7.93
CA GLU A 99 -11.68 1.41 7.72
C GLU A 99 -12.72 1.10 8.80
N HIS A 100 -12.51 1.43 10.07
CA HIS A 100 -13.48 1.10 11.12
C HIS A 100 -14.75 1.95 11.05
N ARG A 101 -14.65 3.27 10.80
CA ARG A 101 -15.84 4.13 10.67
C ARG A 101 -16.53 3.98 9.32
N ALA A 102 -15.76 3.76 8.24
CA ALA A 102 -16.33 3.47 6.92
C ALA A 102 -16.97 2.09 6.87
N SER A 103 -16.43 1.07 7.54
CA SER A 103 -17.01 -0.27 7.57
C SER A 103 -18.33 -0.31 8.36
N GLU A 104 -18.47 0.46 9.44
CA GLU A 104 -19.72 0.57 10.20
C GLU A 104 -20.80 1.36 9.43
N GLN A 105 -20.42 2.48 8.80
CA GLN A 105 -21.33 3.28 7.97
C GLN A 105 -21.68 2.62 6.63
N PHE A 106 -20.75 1.88 6.04
CA PHE A 106 -21.01 1.07 4.85
C PHE A 106 -21.87 -0.13 5.21
N GLY A 107 -21.65 -0.76 6.36
CA GLY A 107 -22.46 -1.87 6.87
C GLY A 107 -23.93 -1.50 7.03
N SER A 108 -24.23 -0.35 7.65
CA SER A 108 -25.62 0.09 7.86
C SER A 108 -26.33 0.46 6.55
N VAL A 109 -25.63 1.12 5.62
CA VAL A 109 -26.17 1.48 4.28
C VAL A 109 -26.31 0.24 3.38
N PHE A 110 -25.42 -0.74 3.54
CA PHE A 110 -25.45 -2.02 2.85
C PHE A 110 -26.61 -2.88 3.33
N GLU A 111 -26.86 -2.93 4.63
CA GLU A 111 -27.98 -3.66 5.23
C GLU A 111 -29.34 -3.01 4.91
N GLU A 112 -29.41 -1.68 4.87
CA GLU A 112 -30.60 -0.91 4.47
C GLU A 112 -30.93 -1.10 2.97
N MET A 113 -29.91 -1.10 2.11
CA MET A 113 -30.04 -1.36 0.66
C MET A 113 -30.42 -2.82 0.35
N LEU A 114 -30.03 -3.77 1.20
CA LEU A 114 -30.41 -5.18 1.08
C LEU A 114 -31.89 -5.43 1.46
N ARG A 115 -32.44 -4.63 2.39
CA ARG A 115 -33.84 -4.73 2.85
C ARG A 115 -34.86 -4.00 1.98
N GLU A 116 -34.55 -2.81 1.45
CA GLU A 116 -35.55 -1.97 0.76
C GLU A 116 -35.92 -2.44 -0.67
N GLU A 117 -35.07 -3.22 -1.35
CA GLU A 117 -35.24 -3.55 -2.78
C GLU A 117 -35.46 -5.05 -3.07
N GLY A 118 -35.78 -5.85 -2.04
CA GLY A 118 -36.00 -7.31 -2.19
C GLY A 118 -34.75 -8.08 -2.65
N LEU A 119 -33.57 -7.55 -2.30
CA LEU A 119 -32.27 -8.04 -2.73
C LEU A 119 -31.59 -8.95 -1.68
N ALA A 120 -32.22 -9.20 -0.55
CA ALA A 120 -31.84 -10.21 0.43
C ALA A 120 -32.94 -11.26 0.65
N SER A 121 -32.53 -12.50 0.89
CA SER A 121 -33.39 -13.59 1.36
C SER A 121 -33.14 -13.83 2.84
N GLU A 122 -34.21 -13.91 3.61
CA GLU A 122 -34.16 -14.22 5.04
C GLU A 122 -34.34 -15.73 5.23
N ASP A 123 -33.40 -16.37 5.92
CA ASP A 123 -33.52 -17.78 6.29
C ASP A 123 -33.57 -17.86 7.82
N THR A 124 -34.51 -18.64 8.36
CA THR A 124 -34.69 -18.80 9.81
C THR A 124 -34.17 -20.17 10.21
N ASP A 125 -33.15 -20.20 11.07
CA ASP A 125 -32.59 -21.45 11.54
C ASP A 125 -33.56 -22.19 12.49
N ALA A 126 -33.26 -23.46 12.79
CA ALA A 126 -34.08 -24.30 13.67
C ALA A 126 -34.20 -23.77 15.12
N ASN A 127 -33.41 -22.74 15.47
CA ASN A 127 -33.41 -22.07 16.77
C ASN A 127 -34.16 -20.73 16.75
N GLY A 128 -34.80 -20.36 15.62
CA GLY A 128 -35.59 -19.15 15.47
C GLY A 128 -34.77 -17.88 15.23
N GLN A 129 -33.48 -17.99 14.86
CA GLN A 129 -32.66 -16.84 14.48
C GLN A 129 -32.74 -16.61 12.98
N THR A 130 -33.13 -15.39 12.59
CA THR A 130 -33.23 -14.97 11.19
C THR A 130 -31.90 -14.40 10.71
N GLN A 131 -31.31 -14.99 9.67
CA GLN A 131 -30.12 -14.47 9.00
C GLN A 131 -30.47 -14.00 7.59
N SER A 132 -30.06 -12.78 7.25
CA SER A 132 -30.31 -12.15 5.96
C SER A 132 -29.12 -12.33 5.03
N TYR A 133 -29.35 -12.90 3.85
CA TYR A 133 -28.30 -13.19 2.87
C TYR A 133 -28.56 -12.47 1.53
N PRO A 134 -27.54 -11.85 0.90
CA PRO A 134 -27.72 -11.21 -0.39
C PRO A 134 -28.09 -12.19 -1.51
N THR A 135 -29.10 -11.86 -2.29
CA THR A 135 -29.66 -12.71 -3.35
C THR A 135 -28.74 -12.82 -4.58
N SER A 136 -29.03 -13.77 -5.47
CA SER A 136 -28.34 -13.91 -6.76
C SER A 136 -28.43 -12.66 -7.66
N ARG A 137 -29.54 -11.92 -7.55
CA ARG A 137 -29.77 -10.66 -8.28
C ARG A 137 -28.85 -9.53 -7.81
N PHE A 138 -28.62 -9.44 -6.50
CA PHE A 138 -27.71 -8.45 -5.91
C PHE A 138 -26.28 -8.60 -6.46
N TRP A 139 -25.72 -9.80 -6.38
CA TRP A 139 -24.35 -10.05 -6.83
C TRP A 139 -24.16 -9.97 -8.34
N SER A 140 -25.20 -10.29 -9.12
CA SER A 140 -25.19 -10.10 -10.58
C SER A 140 -25.14 -8.60 -10.94
N MET A 141 -25.87 -7.76 -10.20
CA MET A 141 -25.84 -6.31 -10.38
C MET A 141 -24.50 -5.70 -9.94
N VAL A 142 -23.99 -6.07 -8.76
CA VAL A 142 -22.67 -5.65 -8.26
C VAL A 142 -21.57 -6.07 -9.24
N GLY A 143 -21.57 -7.33 -9.66
CA GLY A 143 -20.62 -7.84 -10.64
C GLY A 143 -20.67 -7.07 -11.96
N GLY A 144 -21.86 -6.72 -12.44
CA GLY A 144 -22.01 -5.92 -13.68
C GLY A 144 -21.45 -4.51 -13.56
N ILE A 145 -21.67 -3.83 -12.44
CA ILE A 145 -21.14 -2.47 -12.20
C ILE A 145 -19.60 -2.52 -12.08
N SER A 146 -19.07 -3.44 -11.27
CA SER A 146 -17.63 -3.57 -11.05
C SER A 146 -16.89 -4.02 -12.31
N GLY A 147 -17.46 -4.97 -13.05
CA GLY A 147 -16.93 -5.41 -14.33
C GLY A 147 -16.96 -4.31 -15.38
N GLY A 148 -18.01 -3.49 -15.41
CA GLY A 148 -18.12 -2.34 -16.31
C GLY A 148 -17.06 -1.27 -16.03
N ALA A 149 -16.80 -0.97 -14.75
CA ALA A 149 -15.75 -0.04 -14.36
C ALA A 149 -14.35 -0.55 -14.76
N LEU A 150 -14.03 -1.82 -14.47
CA LEU A 150 -12.75 -2.44 -14.86
C LEU A 150 -12.58 -2.52 -16.37
N GLY A 151 -13.63 -2.91 -17.09
CA GLY A 151 -13.64 -2.94 -18.53
C GLY A 151 -13.44 -1.55 -19.16
N PHE A 152 -14.04 -0.51 -18.57
CA PHE A 152 -13.85 0.87 -19.00
C PHE A 152 -12.40 1.34 -18.86
N ILE A 153 -11.74 0.94 -17.76
CA ILE A 153 -10.32 1.25 -17.52
C ILE A 153 -9.44 0.61 -18.60
N VAL A 154 -9.74 -0.62 -19.01
CA VAL A 154 -8.93 -1.38 -19.97
C VAL A 154 -9.17 -0.95 -21.42
N ALA A 155 -10.43 -0.73 -21.82
CA ALA A 155 -10.77 -0.48 -23.22
C ALA A 155 -11.89 0.55 -23.43
N ASN A 156 -12.06 1.51 -22.51
CA ASN A 156 -13.06 2.59 -22.57
C ASN A 156 -14.48 2.03 -22.82
N ALA A 157 -15.33 2.69 -23.61
CA ALA A 157 -16.73 2.29 -23.76
C ALA A 157 -16.95 0.83 -24.26
N PRO A 158 -16.20 0.32 -25.26
CA PRO A 158 -16.29 -1.09 -25.65
C PRO A 158 -15.87 -2.05 -24.52
N GLY A 159 -14.82 -1.69 -23.78
CA GLY A 159 -14.37 -2.44 -22.62
C GLY A 159 -15.40 -2.43 -21.48
N ALA A 160 -16.07 -1.30 -21.25
CA ALA A 160 -17.09 -1.17 -20.21
C ALA A 160 -18.30 -2.06 -20.47
N LEU A 161 -18.76 -2.13 -21.73
CA LEU A 161 -19.84 -3.02 -22.10
C LEU A 161 -19.42 -4.49 -21.93
N ALA A 162 -18.25 -4.86 -22.45
CA ALA A 162 -17.74 -6.23 -22.34
C ALA A 162 -17.49 -6.63 -20.87
N GLY A 163 -16.92 -5.73 -20.09
CA GLY A 163 -16.65 -5.89 -18.67
C GLY A 163 -17.92 -5.97 -17.84
N ALA A 164 -18.94 -5.16 -18.14
CA ALA A 164 -20.23 -5.21 -17.45
C ALA A 164 -20.96 -6.53 -17.72
N VAL A 165 -20.94 -7.01 -18.96
CA VAL A 165 -21.53 -8.32 -19.32
C VAL A 165 -20.77 -9.47 -18.67
N ALA A 166 -19.43 -9.43 -18.69
CA ALA A 166 -18.60 -10.45 -18.05
C ALA A 166 -18.76 -10.45 -16.53
N GLY A 167 -18.73 -9.28 -15.90
CA GLY A 167 -18.89 -9.12 -14.46
C GLY A 167 -20.29 -9.49 -13.98
N ASN A 168 -21.34 -9.19 -14.76
CA ASN A 168 -22.71 -9.61 -14.45
C ASN A 168 -22.87 -11.13 -14.44
N ARG A 169 -22.24 -11.82 -15.42
CA ARG A 169 -22.22 -13.29 -15.48
C ARG A 169 -21.41 -13.89 -14.34
N LEU A 170 -20.22 -13.39 -14.06
CA LEU A 170 -19.36 -13.89 -12.98
C LEU A 170 -19.96 -13.65 -11.58
N GLY A 171 -20.61 -12.50 -11.39
CA GLY A 171 -21.35 -12.17 -10.16
C GLY A 171 -22.59 -13.04 -9.93
N ALA A 172 -23.12 -13.68 -10.99
CA ALA A 172 -24.24 -14.61 -10.89
C ALA A 172 -23.81 -16.07 -10.62
N VAL A 173 -22.54 -16.42 -10.82
CA VAL A 173 -22.05 -17.80 -10.62
C VAL A 173 -21.98 -18.14 -9.13
N ARG A 174 -22.43 -19.35 -8.77
CA ARG A 174 -22.38 -19.91 -7.42
C ARG A 174 -21.71 -21.27 -7.41
N ASP A 175 -21.04 -21.60 -6.31
CA ASP A 175 -20.52 -22.94 -6.07
C ASP A 175 -21.63 -23.90 -5.57
N ALA A 176 -21.31 -25.19 -5.44
CA ALA A 176 -22.24 -26.23 -4.98
C ALA A 176 -22.77 -26.03 -3.54
N LYS A 177 -22.21 -25.08 -2.79
CA LYS A 177 -22.63 -24.70 -1.44
C LYS A 177 -23.32 -23.33 -1.41
N GLY A 178 -23.66 -22.77 -2.58
CA GLY A 178 -24.39 -21.51 -2.72
C GLY A 178 -23.55 -20.25 -2.55
N LYS A 179 -22.21 -20.33 -2.46
CA LYS A 179 -21.33 -19.16 -2.30
C LYS A 179 -20.99 -18.50 -3.64
N SER A 180 -20.91 -17.18 -3.68
CA SER A 180 -20.52 -16.44 -4.89
C SER A 180 -19.02 -16.50 -5.14
N VAL A 181 -18.63 -16.33 -6.40
CA VAL A 181 -17.20 -16.22 -6.79
C VAL A 181 -16.51 -15.10 -6.01
N TYR A 182 -17.24 -14.03 -5.70
CA TYR A 182 -16.76 -12.90 -4.90
C TYR A 182 -16.56 -13.26 -3.42
N ASP A 183 -17.51 -13.96 -2.80
CA ASP A 183 -17.39 -14.40 -1.41
C ASP A 183 -16.23 -15.39 -1.23
N VAL A 184 -16.05 -16.28 -2.20
CA VAL A 184 -14.91 -17.20 -2.23
C VAL A 184 -13.62 -16.43 -2.43
N PHE A 185 -13.60 -15.41 -3.29
CA PHE A 185 -12.44 -14.54 -3.49
C PHE A 185 -12.07 -13.75 -2.22
N LEU A 186 -13.04 -13.21 -1.48
CA LEU A 186 -12.79 -12.49 -0.23
C LEU A 186 -12.30 -13.39 0.91
N GLN A 187 -12.70 -14.66 0.91
CA GLN A 187 -12.23 -15.67 1.87
C GLN A 187 -10.79 -16.13 1.59
N LEU A 188 -10.20 -15.74 0.45
CA LEU A 188 -8.81 -16.05 0.16
C LEU A 188 -7.84 -15.15 0.95
N PRO A 189 -6.70 -15.71 1.40
CA PRO A 189 -5.57 -14.93 1.92
C PRO A 189 -5.20 -13.79 0.97
N ARG A 190 -4.74 -12.65 1.52
CA ARG A 190 -4.41 -11.44 0.73
C ARG A 190 -3.43 -11.72 -0.42
N SER A 191 -2.48 -12.65 -0.23
CA SER A 191 -1.53 -13.10 -1.26
C SER A 191 -2.21 -13.78 -2.45
N ASP A 192 -3.20 -14.63 -2.18
CA ASP A 192 -3.88 -15.43 -3.19
C ASP A 192 -4.86 -14.58 -3.99
N ARG A 193 -5.49 -13.59 -3.34
CA ARG A 193 -6.29 -12.55 -4.01
C ARG A 193 -5.46 -11.75 -5.00
N ALA A 194 -4.28 -11.29 -4.59
CA ALA A 194 -3.38 -10.52 -5.44
C ALA A 194 -2.86 -11.37 -6.63
N ARG A 195 -2.52 -12.65 -6.39
CA ARG A 195 -2.10 -13.58 -7.43
C ARG A 195 -3.21 -13.84 -8.46
N LEU A 196 -4.43 -14.14 -8.01
CA LEU A 196 -5.57 -14.38 -8.90
C LEU A 196 -5.92 -13.17 -9.76
N LEU A 197 -5.89 -11.97 -9.19
CA LEU A 197 -6.09 -10.74 -9.95
C LEU A 197 -4.97 -10.50 -10.97
N SER A 198 -3.72 -10.79 -10.61
CA SER A 198 -2.58 -10.71 -11.53
C SER A 198 -2.69 -11.72 -12.68
N GLU A 199 -3.12 -12.94 -12.41
CA GLU A 199 -3.31 -13.99 -13.42
C GLU A 199 -4.50 -13.69 -14.35
N LEU A 200 -5.58 -13.12 -13.81
CA LEU A 200 -6.74 -12.68 -14.60
C LEU A 200 -6.40 -11.48 -15.49
N ALA A 201 -5.62 -10.53 -14.98
CA ALA A 201 -5.13 -9.38 -15.74
C ALA A 201 -4.10 -9.77 -16.82
N ALA A 202 -3.37 -10.88 -16.62
CA ALA A 202 -2.36 -11.38 -17.55
C ALA A 202 -2.91 -12.27 -18.67
N LYS A 203 -4.20 -12.66 -18.63
CA LYS A 203 -4.82 -13.44 -19.72
C LYS A 203 -5.11 -12.54 -20.93
N PRO A 204 -4.55 -12.83 -22.12
CA PRO A 204 -4.93 -12.11 -23.33
C PRO A 204 -6.39 -12.44 -23.68
N VAL A 205 -7.16 -11.41 -24.03
CA VAL A 205 -8.50 -11.55 -24.61
C VAL A 205 -8.35 -12.31 -25.93
N ALA A 206 -8.93 -13.52 -26.00
CA ALA A 206 -8.88 -14.34 -27.21
C ALA A 206 -9.51 -13.61 -28.41
N PRO A 207 -8.85 -13.53 -29.57
CA PRO A 207 -9.45 -13.00 -30.79
C PRO A 207 -10.29 -14.10 -31.45
N GLN A 208 -11.48 -14.34 -30.92
CA GLN A 208 -12.51 -15.10 -31.63
C GLN A 208 -13.77 -14.24 -31.70
N LEU A 209 -13.78 -13.28 -32.62
CA LEU A 209 -14.98 -12.63 -33.18
C LEU A 209 -14.59 -11.66 -34.33
N VAL A 210 -13.74 -12.11 -35.25
CA VAL A 210 -13.60 -11.48 -36.58
C VAL A 210 -13.61 -12.59 -37.63
N SER A 211 -14.79 -13.15 -37.88
CA SER A 211 -15.05 -13.98 -39.06
C SER A 211 -16.44 -13.66 -39.60
N ALA A 212 -16.57 -12.51 -40.23
CA ALA A 212 -17.78 -12.17 -41.00
C ALA A 212 -17.49 -11.12 -42.08
N LEU A 213 -16.49 -11.33 -42.94
CA LEU A 213 -16.43 -10.68 -44.26
C LEU A 213 -15.76 -11.63 -45.28
N PRO A 214 -16.26 -11.70 -46.53
CA PRO A 214 -15.81 -12.66 -47.54
C PRO A 214 -14.42 -12.31 -48.11
N PRO A 215 -13.71 -13.28 -48.73
CA PRO A 215 -12.35 -13.08 -49.21
C PRO A 215 -12.35 -12.25 -50.50
N VAL A 216 -11.43 -11.28 -50.60
CA VAL A 216 -11.05 -10.63 -51.85
C VAL A 216 -9.73 -11.25 -52.31
N SER A 217 -9.72 -11.80 -53.52
CA SER A 217 -8.55 -12.45 -54.14
C SER A 217 -7.40 -11.46 -54.39
N PRO A 218 -6.12 -11.90 -54.35
CA PRO A 218 -4.97 -11.03 -54.60
C PRO A 218 -4.70 -10.87 -56.12
N LEU A 219 -4.29 -9.66 -56.52
CA LEU A 219 -3.65 -9.40 -57.82
C LEU A 219 -2.15 -9.72 -57.74
N PRO A 220 -1.51 -10.20 -58.83
CA PRO A 220 -0.16 -10.74 -58.80
C PRO A 220 0.91 -9.67 -59.02
N GLY A 221 2.03 -9.85 -58.33
CA GLY A 221 3.31 -9.22 -58.68
C GLY A 221 3.89 -8.34 -57.59
N PHE A 222 4.62 -8.92 -56.64
CA PHE A 222 5.91 -8.41 -56.14
C PHE A 222 6.63 -9.54 -55.40
N SER A 223 7.93 -9.66 -55.69
CA SER A 223 8.83 -10.75 -55.31
C SER A 223 9.03 -10.88 -53.80
N THR A 224 9.14 -12.11 -53.34
CA THR A 224 9.54 -12.52 -52.00
C THR A 224 10.95 -12.00 -51.65
N PHE A 225 11.06 -11.27 -50.55
CA PHE A 225 12.32 -11.13 -49.79
C PHE A 225 12.14 -11.89 -48.47
N SER A 226 12.83 -13.02 -48.34
CA SER A 226 13.07 -13.65 -47.04
C SER A 226 14.13 -12.83 -46.31
N ILE A 227 13.72 -12.08 -45.30
CA ILE A 227 14.63 -11.54 -44.29
C ILE A 227 14.47 -12.45 -43.07
N SER A 228 15.53 -13.21 -42.81
CA SER A 228 15.74 -13.90 -41.55
C SER A 228 15.44 -12.93 -40.41
N ILE A 229 14.46 -13.29 -39.58
CA ILE A 229 14.12 -12.59 -38.34
C ILE A 229 15.35 -12.70 -37.43
N SER A 230 16.25 -11.73 -37.59
CA SER A 230 17.27 -11.43 -36.61
C SER A 230 16.53 -10.96 -35.37
N ILE A 231 16.88 -11.57 -34.25
CA ILE A 231 16.46 -11.19 -32.91
C ILE A 231 17.01 -9.79 -32.66
N MET A 232 16.28 -8.79 -33.13
CA MET A 232 16.30 -7.40 -32.68
C MET A 232 14.96 -7.21 -31.99
N ALA A 233 14.78 -7.96 -30.90
CA ALA A 233 13.83 -7.58 -29.88
C ALA A 233 14.31 -6.21 -29.39
N THR A 234 13.49 -5.21 -29.66
CA THR A 234 13.65 -3.84 -29.21
C THR A 234 13.89 -3.84 -27.70
N GLU A 235 15.16 -3.73 -27.31
CA GLU A 235 15.57 -3.27 -25.99
C GLU A 235 14.96 -1.89 -25.80
N ALA A 236 13.89 -1.82 -25.02
CA ALA A 236 13.64 -0.61 -24.25
C ALA A 236 14.80 -0.51 -23.26
N ALA A 237 15.86 0.18 -23.67
CA ALA A 237 17.02 0.45 -22.83
C ALA A 237 16.51 0.99 -21.48
N SER A 238 16.86 0.31 -20.38
CA SER A 238 16.66 0.90 -19.07
C SER A 238 17.33 2.27 -19.08
N VAL A 239 16.63 3.30 -18.58
CA VAL A 239 17.14 4.69 -18.47
C VAL A 239 18.53 4.72 -17.79
N TYR A 240 18.83 3.69 -17.01
CA TYR A 240 20.07 3.47 -16.31
C TYR A 240 20.88 2.31 -16.93
N PRO A 241 22.23 2.38 -16.96
CA PRO A 241 23.06 1.24 -17.36
C PRO A 241 22.75 -0.02 -16.54
N ALA A 242 22.96 -1.21 -17.08
CA ALA A 242 22.84 -2.43 -16.28
C ALA A 242 23.88 -2.44 -15.14
N LEU A 243 23.66 -3.25 -14.09
CA LEU A 243 24.55 -3.29 -12.91
C LEU A 243 26.01 -3.57 -13.30
N GLN A 244 26.23 -4.49 -14.24
CA GLN A 244 27.55 -4.83 -14.76
C GLN A 244 28.18 -3.71 -15.61
N ASP A 245 27.39 -2.78 -16.13
CA ASP A 245 27.83 -1.70 -17.03
C ASP A 245 28.09 -0.38 -16.31
N ARG A 246 27.78 -0.29 -15.00
CA ARG A 246 28.08 0.89 -14.18
C ARG A 246 29.60 1.16 -14.16
N PRO A 247 30.06 2.42 -14.26
CA PRO A 247 31.48 2.74 -14.34
C PRO A 247 32.25 2.45 -13.04
N LEU A 248 31.63 2.64 -11.87
CA LEU A 248 32.22 2.29 -10.57
C LEU A 248 31.93 0.81 -10.27
N LYS A 249 32.84 -0.06 -10.69
CA LYS A 249 32.72 -1.52 -10.54
C LYS A 249 32.80 -1.96 -9.09
N GLY A 250 31.93 -2.89 -8.70
CA GLY A 250 31.92 -3.48 -7.36
C GLY A 250 31.56 -2.47 -6.25
N THR A 251 30.90 -1.36 -6.61
CA THR A 251 30.49 -0.31 -5.67
C THR A 251 28.97 -0.24 -5.58
N ILE A 252 28.47 -0.19 -4.34
CA ILE A 252 27.06 0.10 -4.03
C ILE A 252 26.99 1.15 -2.92
N VAL A 253 25.96 2.00 -2.99
CA VAL A 253 25.64 2.95 -1.92
C VAL A 253 24.28 2.60 -1.34
N LEU A 254 24.27 2.31 -0.05
CA LEU A 254 23.08 2.03 0.76
C LEU A 254 22.74 3.25 1.62
N PHE A 255 21.46 3.52 1.76
CA PHE A 255 20.95 4.65 2.53
C PHE A 255 19.90 4.19 3.54
N ASP A 256 19.99 4.65 4.77
CA ASP A 256 18.80 4.81 5.59
C ASP A 256 17.82 5.82 4.93
N VAL A 257 16.57 5.86 5.37
CA VAL A 257 15.53 6.69 4.74
C VAL A 257 15.17 7.92 5.57
N ASP A 258 14.63 7.75 6.76
CA ASP A 258 14.15 8.85 7.60
C ASP A 258 15.32 9.65 8.18
N LYS A 259 15.37 10.97 7.95
CA LYS A 259 16.48 11.89 8.29
C LYS A 259 17.79 11.66 7.51
N THR A 260 17.86 10.64 6.68
CA THR A 260 19.00 10.40 5.78
C THR A 260 18.66 10.80 4.34
N LEU A 261 17.64 10.20 3.72
CA LEU A 261 17.16 10.59 2.39
C LEU A 261 16.05 11.63 2.44
N THR A 262 15.24 11.62 3.51
CA THR A 262 14.09 12.49 3.65
C THR A 262 14.11 13.23 4.99
N PRO A 263 13.50 14.41 5.10
CA PRO A 263 13.26 15.00 6.42
C PRO A 263 12.37 14.05 7.24
N ALA A 264 12.47 14.10 8.57
CA ALA A 264 11.75 13.16 9.44
C ALA A 264 10.25 13.07 9.11
N ARG A 265 9.78 11.89 8.68
CA ARG A 265 8.39 11.62 8.29
C ARG A 265 7.83 12.51 7.16
N ALA A 266 8.71 13.05 6.32
CA ALA A 266 8.33 13.85 5.15
C ALA A 266 8.77 13.17 3.84
N ASN A 267 8.35 13.75 2.73
CA ASN A 267 8.68 13.27 1.39
C ASN A 267 10.10 13.70 0.99
N VAL A 268 10.73 12.90 0.15
CA VAL A 268 12.02 13.20 -0.47
C VAL A 268 11.95 14.46 -1.33
N THR A 269 13.02 15.25 -1.34
CA THR A 269 13.12 16.45 -2.17
C THR A 269 13.45 16.07 -3.63
N SER A 270 13.04 16.91 -4.58
CA SER A 270 13.39 16.71 -6.00
C SER A 270 14.91 16.78 -6.24
N GLU A 271 15.64 17.56 -5.42
CA GLU A 271 17.10 17.64 -5.46
C GLU A 271 17.74 16.28 -5.09
N MET A 272 17.29 15.67 -3.99
CA MET A 272 17.78 14.35 -3.58
C MET A 272 17.46 13.29 -4.64
N LEU A 273 16.24 13.26 -5.20
CA LEU A 273 15.89 12.33 -6.28
C LEU A 273 16.77 12.51 -7.53
N SER A 274 17.07 13.76 -7.91
CA SER A 274 17.97 14.05 -9.03
C SER A 274 19.38 13.54 -8.74
N LEU A 275 19.89 13.79 -7.53
CA LEU A 275 21.22 13.35 -7.11
C LEU A 275 21.32 11.82 -7.09
N LEU A 276 20.32 11.12 -6.54
CA LEU A 276 20.25 9.67 -6.53
C LEU A 276 20.21 9.09 -7.96
N SER A 277 19.46 9.72 -8.87
CA SER A 277 19.44 9.33 -10.29
C SER A 277 20.83 9.44 -10.93
N GLN A 278 21.53 10.56 -10.71
CA GLN A 278 22.90 10.77 -11.20
C GLN A 278 23.90 9.78 -10.59
N LEU A 279 23.81 9.55 -9.28
CA LEU A 279 24.63 8.57 -8.57
C LEU A 279 24.40 7.17 -9.12
N ARG A 280 23.14 6.82 -9.41
CA ARG A 280 22.78 5.54 -10.01
C ARG A 280 23.53 5.34 -11.32
N HIS A 281 23.63 6.34 -12.20
CA HIS A 281 24.43 6.20 -13.43
C HIS A 281 25.92 5.82 -13.18
N LYS A 282 26.47 6.08 -12.00
CA LYS A 282 27.85 5.74 -11.63
C LYS A 282 28.00 4.38 -10.94
N CYS A 283 27.11 4.02 -10.01
CA CYS A 283 27.20 2.79 -9.21
C CYS A 283 25.81 2.24 -8.86
N ALA A 284 25.76 1.06 -8.24
CA ALA A 284 24.50 0.55 -7.70
C ALA A 284 24.04 1.42 -6.52
N ILE A 285 22.73 1.59 -6.37
CA ILE A 285 22.16 2.26 -5.19
C ILE A 285 21.02 1.45 -4.57
N GLY A 286 20.86 1.56 -3.26
CA GLY A 286 19.73 0.98 -2.55
C GLY A 286 19.39 1.70 -1.26
N PHE A 287 18.20 1.44 -0.73
CA PHE A 287 17.83 1.91 0.61
C PHE A 287 17.61 0.73 1.55
N VAL A 288 17.79 0.95 2.85
CA VAL A 288 17.47 0.03 3.94
C VAL A 288 16.76 0.76 5.07
N GLY A 289 15.51 0.39 5.31
CA GLY A 289 14.69 0.99 6.37
C GLY A 289 13.95 -0.06 7.20
N GLY A 290 13.72 0.26 8.48
CA GLY A 290 12.96 -0.60 9.39
C GLY A 290 11.45 -0.63 9.10
N SER A 291 10.94 0.38 8.38
CA SER A 291 9.53 0.49 7.99
C SER A 291 9.17 -0.45 6.84
N ASN A 292 7.87 -0.74 6.71
CA ASN A 292 7.31 -1.52 5.61
C ASN A 292 7.37 -0.78 4.26
N LEU A 293 7.21 -1.50 3.15
CA LEU A 293 7.29 -0.94 1.79
C LEU A 293 6.29 0.20 1.52
N PRO A 294 5.02 0.16 1.98
CA PRO A 294 4.09 1.29 1.81
C PRO A 294 4.62 2.60 2.40
N LYS A 295 5.27 2.56 3.57
CA LYS A 295 5.86 3.76 4.16
C LYS A 295 7.01 4.30 3.31
N GLN A 296 7.84 3.41 2.76
CA GLN A 296 8.91 3.78 1.84
C GLN A 296 8.36 4.37 0.53
N GLN A 297 7.25 3.82 0.02
CA GLN A 297 6.54 4.35 -1.15
C GLN A 297 5.97 5.75 -0.92
N GLU A 298 5.47 6.02 0.29
CA GLU A 298 4.99 7.35 0.69
C GLU A 298 6.14 8.37 0.73
N GLN A 299 7.28 8.00 1.31
CA GLN A 299 8.42 8.90 1.54
C GLN A 299 9.26 9.15 0.27
N LEU A 300 9.57 8.10 -0.49
CA LEU A 300 10.52 8.16 -1.60
C LEU A 300 9.85 8.12 -2.98
N GLY A 301 8.66 7.53 -3.07
CA GLY A 301 7.94 7.37 -4.33
C GLY A 301 6.88 8.44 -4.56
N THR A 302 6.10 8.26 -5.63
CA THR A 302 4.90 9.05 -5.93
C THR A 302 3.79 8.13 -6.41
N PRO A 303 2.52 8.57 -6.47
CA PRO A 303 1.45 7.75 -7.02
C PRO A 303 1.70 7.25 -8.46
N SER A 304 2.52 7.97 -9.23
CA SER A 304 2.90 7.60 -10.61
C SER A 304 4.24 6.85 -10.69
N THR A 305 5.05 6.85 -9.63
CA THR A 305 6.40 6.29 -9.63
C THR A 305 6.58 5.35 -8.43
N ASN A 306 6.71 4.06 -8.72
CA ASN A 306 6.98 3.06 -7.71
C ASN A 306 8.39 3.25 -7.13
N VAL A 307 8.54 3.25 -5.80
CA VAL A 307 9.84 3.36 -5.13
C VAL A 307 10.83 2.29 -5.59
N THR A 308 10.34 1.10 -5.96
CA THR A 308 11.18 0.00 -6.44
C THR A 308 11.79 0.23 -7.82
N SER A 309 11.34 1.24 -8.56
CA SER A 309 11.95 1.65 -9.83
C SER A 309 13.05 2.70 -9.64
N LEU A 310 13.12 3.37 -8.49
CA LEU A 310 14.09 4.44 -8.20
C LEU A 310 15.46 3.91 -7.79
N PHE A 311 15.50 2.73 -7.17
CA PHE A 311 16.71 2.09 -6.66
C PHE A 311 16.99 0.76 -7.35
N ASP A 312 18.23 0.30 -7.28
CA ASP A 312 18.58 -1.05 -7.73
C ASP A 312 18.20 -2.09 -6.69
N PHE A 313 18.36 -1.76 -5.40
CA PHE A 313 17.98 -2.59 -4.27
C PHE A 313 17.07 -1.84 -3.30
N CYS A 314 15.98 -2.47 -2.86
CA CYS A 314 15.04 -1.89 -1.91
C CYS A 314 14.87 -2.83 -0.73
N PHE A 315 15.27 -2.42 0.47
CA PHE A 315 15.21 -3.23 1.67
C PHE A 315 14.24 -2.61 2.67
N ALA A 316 13.01 -3.12 2.69
CA ALA A 316 12.03 -2.80 3.72
C ALA A 316 12.15 -3.82 4.88
N GLU A 317 11.76 -3.39 6.08
CA GLU A 317 11.89 -4.20 7.30
C GLU A 317 13.32 -4.76 7.47
N ASN A 318 14.32 -3.87 7.37
CA ASN A 318 15.76 -4.19 7.44
C ASN A 318 16.27 -5.17 6.34
N GLY A 319 15.46 -5.45 5.33
CA GLY A 319 15.80 -6.37 4.24
C GLY A 319 15.08 -7.73 4.31
N LEU A 320 14.15 -7.91 5.25
CA LEU A 320 13.25 -9.08 5.22
C LEU A 320 12.34 -9.07 4.00
N ILE A 321 11.91 -7.87 3.59
CA ILE A 321 11.26 -7.64 2.30
C ILE A 321 12.29 -6.94 1.42
N ALA A 322 12.78 -7.65 0.41
CA ALA A 322 13.81 -7.15 -0.48
C ALA A 322 13.35 -7.15 -1.94
N PHE A 323 13.72 -6.12 -2.69
CA PHE A 323 13.55 -6.06 -4.14
C PHE A 323 14.89 -5.80 -4.81
N ARG A 324 15.08 -6.43 -5.97
CA ARG A 324 16.21 -6.23 -6.88
C ARG A 324 15.67 -5.84 -8.25
N LEU A 325 16.05 -4.66 -8.73
CA LEU A 325 15.62 -4.10 -10.02
C LEU A 325 14.08 -4.20 -10.21
N GLY A 326 13.33 -3.81 -9.18
CA GLY A 326 11.86 -3.88 -9.17
C GLY A 326 11.26 -5.27 -8.91
N LYS A 327 12.06 -6.34 -8.91
CA LYS A 327 11.58 -7.72 -8.70
C LYS A 327 11.74 -8.13 -7.23
N PRO A 328 10.73 -8.75 -6.59
CA PRO A 328 10.86 -9.21 -5.22
C PRO A 328 11.90 -10.35 -5.14
N LEU A 329 12.73 -10.31 -4.11
CA LEU A 329 13.58 -11.42 -3.69
C LEU A 329 12.83 -12.31 -2.70
N VAL A 330 13.37 -13.50 -2.43
CA VAL A 330 12.79 -14.42 -1.44
C VAL A 330 12.78 -13.74 -0.08
N SER A 331 11.59 -13.51 0.47
CA SER A 331 11.42 -12.96 1.80
C SER A 331 11.58 -14.06 2.84
N ASN A 332 12.23 -13.73 3.96
CA ASN A 332 12.25 -14.58 5.15
C ASN A 332 11.29 -13.99 6.18
N SER A 333 10.87 -14.82 7.14
CA SER A 333 10.01 -14.38 8.23
C SER A 333 10.47 -14.99 9.54
N PHE A 334 10.16 -14.33 10.65
CA PHE A 334 10.56 -14.76 11.99
C PHE A 334 10.08 -16.18 12.27
N ILE A 335 8.85 -16.50 11.85
CA ILE A 335 8.26 -17.83 12.03
C ILE A 335 8.93 -18.88 11.14
N GLN A 336 9.33 -18.53 9.92
CA GLN A 336 10.05 -19.44 9.03
C GLN A 336 11.47 -19.72 9.51
N TRP A 337 12.14 -18.73 10.13
CA TRP A 337 13.46 -18.88 10.70
C TRP A 337 13.45 -19.65 12.02
N LEU A 338 12.56 -19.29 12.95
CA LEU A 338 12.53 -19.88 14.29
C LEU A 338 11.84 -21.26 14.29
N GLY A 339 10.82 -21.42 13.45
CA GLY A 339 9.94 -22.59 13.42
C GLY A 339 8.81 -22.51 14.45
N GLU A 340 7.66 -23.11 14.10
CA GLU A 340 6.42 -23.05 14.87
C GLU A 340 6.58 -23.61 16.30
N GLU A 341 7.30 -24.72 16.47
CA GLU A 341 7.48 -25.36 17.77
C GLU A 341 8.25 -24.45 18.75
N LYS A 342 9.37 -23.87 18.29
CA LYS A 342 10.18 -22.96 19.10
C LYS A 342 9.44 -21.66 19.37
N TYR A 343 8.73 -21.14 18.38
CA TYR A 343 7.90 -19.95 18.52
C TYR A 343 6.80 -20.12 19.58
N GLN A 344 6.07 -21.25 19.56
CA GLN A 344 5.05 -21.52 20.57
C GLN A 344 5.64 -21.59 21.99
N LYS A 345 6.83 -22.20 22.17
CA LYS A 345 7.52 -22.20 23.47
C LYS A 345 7.85 -20.78 23.93
N LEU A 346 8.37 -19.95 23.04
CA LEU A 346 8.68 -18.53 23.31
C LEU A 346 7.43 -17.75 23.73
N VAL A 347 6.35 -17.83 22.94
CA VAL A 347 5.10 -17.11 23.22
C VAL A 347 4.43 -17.62 24.50
N ASN A 348 4.38 -18.93 24.71
CA ASN A 348 3.82 -19.52 25.93
C ASN A 348 4.57 -19.03 27.17
N PHE A 349 5.91 -18.96 27.12
CA PHE A 349 6.71 -18.40 28.21
C PHE A 349 6.35 -16.94 28.47
N CYS A 350 6.32 -16.09 27.44
CA CYS A 350 5.92 -14.69 27.57
C CYS A 350 4.53 -14.54 28.21
N LEU A 351 3.53 -15.29 27.73
CA LEU A 351 2.16 -15.22 28.24
C LEU A 351 2.06 -15.69 29.69
N ILE A 352 2.72 -16.80 30.04
CA ILE A 352 2.73 -17.33 31.41
C ILE A 352 3.44 -16.36 32.36
N TYR A 353 4.57 -15.79 31.93
CA TYR A 353 5.31 -14.81 32.72
C TYR A 353 4.46 -13.57 32.99
N ILE A 354 3.88 -12.98 31.93
CA ILE A 354 3.01 -11.80 32.03
C ILE A 354 1.76 -12.10 32.86
N ALA A 355 1.20 -13.31 32.78
CA ALA A 355 0.06 -13.71 33.62
C ALA A 355 0.39 -13.66 35.11
N LYS A 356 1.59 -14.14 35.50
CA LYS A 356 2.06 -14.18 36.90
C LYS A 356 2.54 -12.84 37.44
N LEU A 357 2.89 -11.90 36.56
CA LEU A 357 3.41 -10.60 36.93
C LEU A 357 2.31 -9.75 37.60
N GLU A 358 2.60 -9.16 38.76
CA GLU A 358 1.71 -8.17 39.37
C GLU A 358 2.01 -6.78 38.82
N LEU A 359 1.00 -6.14 38.23
CA LEU A 359 1.10 -4.79 37.66
C LEU A 359 -0.08 -3.95 38.12
N PRO A 360 0.08 -2.62 38.26
CA PRO A 360 -1.04 -1.73 38.59
C PRO A 360 -2.19 -1.83 37.58
N LYS A 361 -1.86 -2.01 36.29
CA LYS A 361 -2.82 -2.12 35.19
C LYS A 361 -2.34 -3.18 34.19
N LYS A 362 -3.27 -3.95 33.64
CA LYS A 362 -3.11 -4.78 32.44
C LYS A 362 -4.21 -4.46 31.45
N ARG A 363 -3.90 -4.49 30.16
CA ARG A 363 -4.82 -4.22 29.05
C ARG A 363 -4.87 -5.43 28.12
N GLY A 364 -4.44 -5.28 26.87
CA GLY A 364 -4.45 -6.33 25.87
C GLY A 364 -3.35 -6.14 24.84
N THR A 365 -3.18 -7.11 23.95
CA THR A 365 -2.07 -7.17 22.98
C THR A 365 -0.71 -7.19 23.69
N PHE A 366 -0.51 -8.24 24.51
CA PHE A 366 0.72 -8.45 25.28
C PHE A 366 1.88 -8.97 24.42
N VAL A 367 1.56 -9.74 23.38
CA VAL A 367 2.52 -10.22 22.38
C VAL A 367 1.92 -9.91 21.02
N GLU A 368 2.61 -9.08 20.24
CA GLU A 368 2.23 -8.72 18.87
C GLU A 368 3.21 -9.37 17.91
N PHE A 369 2.70 -10.26 17.05
CA PHE A 369 3.50 -10.89 16.00
C PHE A 369 3.65 -9.96 14.80
N ARG A 370 4.89 -9.84 14.32
CA ARG A 370 5.25 -9.13 13.09
C ARG A 370 6.09 -10.05 12.21
N ASN A 371 6.22 -9.70 10.93
CA ASN A 371 6.97 -10.53 9.99
C ASN A 371 8.43 -10.76 10.42
N GLY A 372 9.09 -9.74 10.98
CA GLY A 372 10.49 -9.81 11.40
C GLY A 372 10.76 -10.11 12.87
N MET A 373 9.74 -10.06 13.72
CA MET A 373 9.95 -9.97 15.17
C MET A 373 8.65 -10.21 15.92
N ILE A 374 8.74 -10.33 17.24
CA ILE A 374 7.60 -10.09 18.12
C ILE A 374 7.85 -8.86 18.98
N ASN A 375 6.81 -8.08 19.22
CA ASN A 375 6.83 -7.01 20.21
C ASN A 375 6.12 -7.52 21.48
N VAL A 376 6.79 -7.43 22.62
CA VAL A 376 6.27 -7.92 23.91
C VAL A 376 6.04 -6.73 24.84
N SER A 377 4.83 -6.61 25.37
CA SER A 377 4.42 -5.53 26.26
C SER A 377 3.74 -6.08 27.53
N PRO A 378 4.33 -5.92 28.72
CA PRO A 378 3.76 -6.44 29.97
C PRO A 378 2.39 -5.81 30.33
N ILE A 379 2.23 -4.50 30.12
CA ILE A 379 0.94 -3.82 30.30
C ILE A 379 -0.03 -4.09 29.13
N GLY A 380 0.49 -4.34 27.93
CA GLY A 380 -0.26 -4.55 26.69
C GLY A 380 -0.38 -3.29 25.84
N ARG A 381 -0.29 -3.43 24.50
CA ARG A 381 -0.29 -2.30 23.55
C ARG A 381 -1.61 -1.53 23.49
N ASN A 382 -2.71 -2.11 23.96
CA ASN A 382 -4.00 -1.40 24.07
C ASN A 382 -4.05 -0.36 25.20
N ALA A 383 -2.96 -0.17 25.95
CA ALA A 383 -2.86 0.89 26.95
C ALA A 383 -3.00 2.30 26.33
N SER A 384 -3.77 3.16 27.01
CA SER A 384 -3.92 4.57 26.65
C SER A 384 -2.59 5.32 26.80
N THR A 385 -2.48 6.51 26.21
CA THR A 385 -1.28 7.35 26.32
C THR A 385 -0.91 7.64 27.78
N GLU A 386 -1.90 7.89 28.63
CA GLU A 386 -1.70 8.14 30.06
C GLU A 386 -1.20 6.87 30.77
N GLU A 387 -1.81 5.72 30.47
CA GLU A 387 -1.43 4.42 31.05
C GLU A 387 -0.01 4.00 30.63
N ARG A 388 0.41 4.35 29.42
CA ARG A 388 1.77 4.11 28.93
C ARG A 388 2.81 4.90 29.73
N LYS A 389 2.54 6.19 29.97
CA LYS A 389 3.42 7.04 30.79
C LYS A 389 3.50 6.55 32.24
N GLU A 390 2.36 6.14 32.80
CA GLU A 390 2.33 5.55 34.14
C GLU A 390 3.14 4.25 34.19
N PHE A 391 3.02 3.39 33.18
CA PHE A 391 3.79 2.16 33.09
C PHE A 391 5.28 2.42 32.91
N GLU A 392 5.68 3.39 32.07
CA GLU A 392 7.08 3.76 31.88
C GLU A 392 7.72 4.23 33.20
N ALA A 393 7.02 5.09 33.95
CA ALA A 393 7.46 5.52 35.27
C ALA A 393 7.57 4.35 36.25
N TYR A 394 6.59 3.44 36.23
CA TYR A 394 6.61 2.23 37.05
C TYR A 394 7.76 1.27 36.67
N ASP A 395 7.96 1.02 35.38
CA ASP A 395 9.00 0.16 34.84
C ASP A 395 10.41 0.68 35.14
N THR A 396 10.60 2.00 35.12
CA THR A 396 11.88 2.63 35.48
C THR A 396 12.28 2.33 36.93
N ILE A 397 11.31 2.20 37.84
CA ILE A 397 11.55 1.91 39.25
C ILE A 397 11.66 0.40 39.50
N HIS A 398 10.79 -0.38 38.85
CA HIS A 398 10.61 -1.80 39.13
C HIS A 398 11.31 -2.74 38.13
N ASN A 399 11.95 -2.22 37.07
CA ASN A 399 12.71 -2.94 36.05
C ASN A 399 11.92 -4.06 35.33
N ILE A 400 10.60 -3.92 35.19
CA ILE A 400 9.70 -4.97 34.70
C ILE A 400 10.15 -5.57 33.35
N ARG A 401 10.40 -4.72 32.34
CA ARG A 401 10.81 -5.16 31.00
C ARG A 401 12.20 -5.80 31.02
N ARG A 402 13.12 -5.24 31.82
CA ARG A 402 14.48 -5.74 31.94
C ARG A 402 14.51 -7.13 32.56
N ASP A 403 13.76 -7.32 33.64
CA ASP A 403 13.66 -8.62 34.34
C ASP A 403 13.03 -9.69 33.44
N LEU A 404 12.02 -9.33 32.64
CA LEU A 404 11.44 -10.23 31.64
C LEU A 404 12.43 -10.57 30.51
N VAL A 405 13.18 -9.59 30.00
CA VAL A 405 14.23 -9.85 28.99
C VAL A 405 15.31 -10.76 29.54
N ASP A 406 15.75 -10.56 30.78
CA ASP A 406 16.77 -11.40 31.41
C ASP A 406 16.25 -12.82 31.68
N ALA A 407 14.96 -12.96 32.05
CA ALA A 407 14.31 -14.26 32.15
C ALA A 407 14.22 -14.98 30.79
N LEU A 408 13.89 -14.26 29.72
CA LEU A 408 13.85 -14.80 28.36
C LEU A 408 15.24 -15.27 27.88
N LYS A 409 16.28 -14.48 28.12
CA LYS A 409 17.68 -14.85 27.80
C LYS A 409 18.12 -16.11 28.54
N LYS A 410 17.67 -16.26 29.80
CA LYS A 410 17.98 -17.43 30.63
C LYS A 410 17.25 -18.68 30.16
N GLU A 411 15.98 -18.56 29.75
CA GLU A 411 15.16 -19.68 29.29
C GLU A 411 15.55 -20.14 27.88
N PHE A 412 15.91 -19.20 27.00
CA PHE A 412 16.17 -19.46 25.58
C PHE A 412 17.59 -19.04 25.15
N PRO A 413 18.66 -19.50 25.82
CA PRO A 413 20.03 -19.06 25.53
C PRO A 413 20.52 -19.51 24.14
N ASP A 414 19.96 -20.59 23.61
CA ASP A 414 20.32 -21.23 22.34
C ASP A 414 19.42 -20.81 21.17
N TYR A 415 18.45 -19.92 21.40
CA TYR A 415 17.54 -19.47 20.36
C TYR A 415 18.14 -18.41 19.44
N GLY A 416 19.30 -17.84 19.76
CA GLY A 416 19.96 -16.83 18.91
C GLY A 416 19.16 -15.54 18.77
N LEU A 417 18.40 -15.15 19.80
CA LEU A 417 17.55 -13.96 19.79
C LEU A 417 18.27 -12.74 20.37
N SER A 418 17.95 -11.58 19.80
CA SER A 418 18.28 -10.26 20.30
C SER A 418 17.03 -9.60 20.87
N TYR A 419 17.25 -8.75 21.88
CA TYR A 419 16.19 -8.11 22.67
C TYR A 419 16.46 -6.62 22.73
N SER A 420 15.52 -5.80 22.26
CA SER A 420 15.65 -4.34 22.27
C SER A 420 14.53 -3.70 23.07
N ILE A 421 14.85 -3.15 24.24
CA ILE A 421 13.88 -2.38 25.05
C ILE A 421 13.76 -0.99 24.42
N GLY A 422 12.56 -0.65 23.96
CA GLY A 422 12.30 0.59 23.22
C GLY A 422 10.90 1.14 23.48
N GLY A 423 10.81 2.47 23.51
CA GLY A 423 9.57 3.19 23.82
C GLY A 423 9.12 3.04 25.28
N GLU A 424 7.85 3.34 25.54
CA GLU A 424 7.31 3.46 26.91
C GLU A 424 6.93 2.10 27.54
N ILE A 425 6.48 1.12 26.73
CA ILE A 425 5.73 -0.05 27.26
C ILE A 425 6.20 -1.43 26.78
N SER A 426 7.14 -1.51 25.85
CA SER A 426 7.46 -2.77 25.17
C SER A 426 8.95 -2.98 24.95
N PHE A 427 9.28 -4.16 24.46
CA PHE A 427 10.56 -4.49 23.87
C PHE A 427 10.35 -5.42 22.68
N ASP A 428 11.27 -5.38 21.72
CA ASP A 428 11.26 -6.23 20.54
C ASP A 428 12.14 -7.46 20.75
N VAL A 429 11.71 -8.59 20.21
CA VAL A 429 12.45 -9.86 20.18
C VAL A 429 12.56 -10.30 18.73
N PHE A 430 13.79 -10.45 18.24
CA PHE A 430 14.08 -10.77 16.86
C PHE A 430 15.36 -11.62 16.77
N PRO A 431 15.61 -12.33 15.67
CA PRO A 431 16.84 -13.09 15.49
C PRO A 431 18.05 -12.15 15.49
N THR A 432 19.14 -12.59 16.09
CA THR A 432 20.38 -11.80 16.12
C THR A 432 20.87 -11.54 14.70
N GLY A 433 21.20 -10.28 14.40
CA GLY A 433 21.57 -9.82 13.05
C GLY A 433 20.39 -9.46 12.15
N TRP A 434 19.15 -9.42 12.67
CA TRP A 434 17.97 -8.87 11.96
C TRP A 434 17.81 -7.35 12.16
N ASP A 435 18.90 -6.68 12.49
CA ASP A 435 19.10 -5.24 12.29
C ASP A 435 19.40 -4.95 10.79
N LYS A 436 19.80 -3.72 10.46
CA LYS A 436 20.06 -3.32 9.06
C LYS A 436 21.15 -4.13 8.38
N THR A 437 22.07 -4.77 9.12
CA THR A 437 23.08 -5.68 8.54
C THR A 437 22.46 -6.88 7.82
N TYR A 438 21.21 -7.24 8.14
CA TYR A 438 20.48 -8.32 7.46
C TYR A 438 20.44 -8.13 5.94
N CYS A 439 20.31 -6.89 5.46
CA CYS A 439 20.23 -6.64 4.02
C CYS A 439 21.52 -6.98 3.26
N LEU A 440 22.67 -7.00 3.94
CA LEU A 440 23.98 -7.26 3.33
C LEU A 440 24.07 -8.67 2.75
N GLN A 441 23.32 -9.64 3.27
CA GLN A 441 23.26 -10.98 2.68
C GLN A 441 22.71 -10.98 1.24
N HIS A 442 21.79 -10.06 0.92
CA HIS A 442 21.23 -9.92 -0.42
C HIS A 442 22.22 -9.27 -1.37
N ILE A 443 23.08 -8.40 -0.85
CA ILE A 443 24.17 -7.76 -1.58
C ILE A 443 25.28 -8.78 -1.89
N GLU A 444 25.63 -9.63 -0.92
CA GLU A 444 26.57 -10.73 -1.10
C GLU A 444 26.06 -11.76 -2.13
N ALA A 445 24.77 -12.10 -2.06
CA ALA A 445 24.13 -13.03 -2.99
C ALA A 445 24.14 -12.55 -4.46
N GLU A 446 24.38 -11.26 -4.72
CA GLU A 446 24.51 -10.74 -6.08
C GLU A 446 25.64 -11.44 -6.86
N LYS A 447 26.70 -11.87 -6.16
CA LYS A 447 27.82 -12.61 -6.74
C LYS A 447 27.35 -13.91 -7.40
N ASP A 448 26.40 -14.61 -6.79
CA ASP A 448 25.87 -15.87 -7.32
C ASP A 448 24.85 -15.66 -8.45
N ILE A 449 24.23 -14.47 -8.51
CA ILE A 449 23.20 -14.13 -9.50
C ILE A 449 23.84 -13.56 -10.79
N THR A 450 24.75 -12.58 -10.66
CA THR A 450 25.34 -11.86 -11.81
C THR A 450 26.86 -11.94 -11.88
N GLY A 451 27.52 -12.51 -10.88
CA GLY A 451 28.98 -12.48 -10.77
C GLY A 451 29.54 -11.17 -10.22
N ILE A 452 28.69 -10.18 -9.91
CA ILE A 452 29.12 -8.91 -9.35
C ILE A 452 29.38 -9.07 -7.85
N GLU A 453 30.61 -8.82 -7.44
CA GLU A 453 31.02 -8.78 -6.05
C GLU A 453 31.15 -7.31 -5.61
N TYR A 454 30.27 -6.87 -4.70
CA TYR A 454 30.34 -5.53 -4.12
C TYR A 454 31.42 -5.47 -3.03
N LYS A 455 32.60 -4.99 -3.41
CA LYS A 455 33.76 -4.81 -2.52
C LYS A 455 33.71 -3.50 -1.75
N THR A 456 33.00 -2.52 -2.30
CA THR A 456 32.88 -1.17 -1.73
C THR A 456 31.40 -0.92 -1.46
N ILE A 457 30.99 -1.13 -0.21
CA ILE A 457 29.61 -0.90 0.24
C ILE A 457 29.59 0.36 1.08
N HIS A 458 29.17 1.48 0.51
CA HIS A 458 28.94 2.69 1.32
C HIS A 458 27.59 2.59 2.03
N PHE A 459 27.52 3.05 3.26
CA PHE A 459 26.27 3.16 4.01
C PHE A 459 26.13 4.57 4.59
N PHE A 460 24.97 5.21 4.39
CA PHE A 460 24.64 6.52 4.97
C PHE A 460 23.49 6.36 5.99
N GLY A 461 23.63 6.95 7.18
CA GLY A 461 22.58 6.92 8.22
C GLY A 461 22.69 8.04 9.25
N ASP A 462 21.58 8.40 9.88
CA ASP A 462 21.50 9.47 10.89
C ASP A 462 21.77 8.98 12.32
N LYS A 463 21.46 7.72 12.62
CA LYS A 463 21.53 7.14 13.97
C LYS A 463 22.65 6.11 14.10
N THR A 464 23.86 6.55 13.79
CA THR A 464 25.08 5.73 13.79
C THR A 464 25.76 5.62 15.15
N PHE A 465 25.20 6.24 16.20
CA PHE A 465 25.72 6.15 17.56
C PHE A 465 25.30 4.83 18.24
N PRO A 466 26.04 4.32 19.24
CA PRO A 466 25.66 3.10 19.98
C PRO A 466 24.21 3.14 20.49
N GLY A 467 23.39 2.18 20.06
CA GLY A 467 21.95 2.10 20.38
C GLY A 467 21.03 2.78 19.36
N GLY A 468 21.58 3.49 18.37
CA GLY A 468 20.85 3.92 17.18
C GLY A 468 20.65 2.74 16.20
N ASN A 469 19.60 2.79 15.39
CA ASN A 469 19.23 1.70 14.47
C ASN A 469 20.13 1.58 13.23
N ASP A 470 21.07 2.50 13.05
CA ASP A 470 22.09 2.42 12.00
C ASP A 470 23.44 1.92 12.52
N TYR A 471 23.61 1.80 13.84
CA TYR A 471 24.89 1.53 14.48
C TYR A 471 25.54 0.24 13.96
N GLU A 472 24.77 -0.84 13.89
CA GLU A 472 25.28 -2.15 13.50
C GLU A 472 25.76 -2.17 12.05
N ILE A 473 24.97 -1.63 11.11
CA ILE A 473 25.36 -1.57 9.69
C ILE A 473 26.45 -0.54 9.41
N TYR A 474 26.46 0.58 10.14
CA TYR A 474 27.52 1.59 10.06
C TYR A 474 28.86 1.05 10.54
N SER A 475 28.85 0.23 11.59
CA SER A 475 30.05 -0.34 12.22
C SER A 475 30.47 -1.69 11.63
N ASP A 476 29.67 -2.27 10.73
CA ASP A 476 29.96 -3.55 10.09
C ASP A 476 31.24 -3.45 9.22
N PRO A 477 32.21 -4.37 9.35
CA PRO A 477 33.46 -4.30 8.60
C PRO A 477 33.30 -4.40 7.08
N ARG A 478 32.12 -4.83 6.59
CA ARG A 478 31.79 -4.87 5.15
C ARG A 478 31.44 -3.49 4.60
N THR A 479 31.08 -2.53 5.45
CA THR A 479 30.61 -1.21 5.02
C THR A 479 31.65 -0.11 5.24
N ILE A 480 31.54 0.94 4.44
CA ILE A 480 32.18 2.23 4.64
C ILE A 480 31.06 3.16 5.11
N GLY A 481 30.90 3.26 6.42
CA GLY A 481 29.85 4.03 7.07
C GLY A 481 30.09 5.55 7.01
N HIS A 482 29.05 6.28 6.66
CA HIS A 482 28.98 7.74 6.64
C HIS A 482 27.85 8.19 7.56
N SER A 483 28.19 8.90 8.64
CA SER A 483 27.18 9.50 9.50
C SER A 483 26.71 10.81 8.89
N VAL A 484 25.40 11.05 8.92
CA VAL A 484 24.79 12.29 8.44
C VAL A 484 23.92 12.91 9.52
N GLU A 485 23.77 14.24 9.50
CA GLU A 485 22.89 14.94 10.44
C GLU A 485 21.46 15.05 9.89
N ASP A 486 21.34 15.23 8.58
CA ASP A 486 20.09 15.44 7.85
C ASP A 486 20.26 15.13 6.33
N PRO A 487 19.20 15.24 5.52
CA PRO A 487 19.30 15.00 4.08
C PRO A 487 20.20 15.97 3.32
N ASP A 488 20.36 17.21 3.78
CA ASP A 488 21.21 18.19 3.12
C ASP A 488 22.69 17.83 3.32
N ASP A 489 23.03 17.31 4.51
CA ASP A 489 24.33 16.74 4.78
C ASP A 489 24.61 15.50 3.91
N THR A 490 23.60 14.64 3.71
CA THR A 490 23.69 13.52 2.77
C THR A 490 24.00 14.00 1.34
N VAL A 491 23.30 15.04 0.85
CA VAL A 491 23.56 15.65 -0.47
C VAL A 491 25.00 16.16 -0.55
N ARG A 492 25.46 16.89 0.47
CA ARG A 492 26.81 17.45 0.53
C ARG A 492 27.88 16.37 0.47
N GLN A 493 27.75 15.34 1.29
CA GLN A 493 28.71 14.23 1.34
C GLN A 493 28.73 13.43 0.04
N LEU A 494 27.57 13.17 -0.58
CA LEU A 494 27.48 12.49 -1.88
C LEU A 494 28.15 13.28 -3.01
N ARG A 495 27.92 14.60 -3.09
CA ARG A 495 28.59 15.47 -4.08
C ARG A 495 30.11 15.41 -3.94
N GLN A 496 30.60 15.47 -2.71
CA GLN A 496 32.03 15.40 -2.42
C GLN A 496 32.61 14.02 -2.78
N LEU A 497 31.94 12.94 -2.40
CA LEU A 497 32.45 11.57 -2.56
C LEU A 497 32.44 11.10 -4.02
N PHE A 498 31.40 11.45 -4.78
CA PHE A 498 31.18 10.94 -6.14
C PHE A 498 31.37 11.97 -7.27
N GLN A 499 31.74 13.20 -6.93
CA GLN A 499 31.91 14.32 -7.86
C GLN A 499 30.66 14.50 -8.72
N LEU A 500 29.53 14.77 -8.04
CA LEU A 500 28.19 14.96 -8.60
C LEU A 500 27.79 16.44 -8.62
#